data_AF-A0A963R241-F1
#
_entry.id   AF-A0A963R241-F1
#
_cell.length_a   1.000
_cell.length_b   1.000
_cell.length_c   1.000
_cell.angle_alpha   90.00
_cell.angle_beta   90.00
_cell.angle_gamma   90.00
#
_symmetry.space_group_name_H-M   'P 1'
#
loop_
_entity.id
_entity.type
_entity.pdbx_description
1 polymer ?
#
loop_
_entity_poly.entity_id
_entity_poly.type
_entity_poly.pdbx_seq_one_letter_code
_entity_poly.pdbx_strand_id
1 'polypeptide(L)'
;MLVMAAPAQADQPLGPDLAESRLRGCLLAGSSAVSRPDLQGAVIQVRAFCGAQINRVRDLRVAAAKQGLKDADAREAEDRAIRALNQEIAEAVANFTGLSQ
;
A
#
# COMPACT_ATOMS: atom_id res chain seq x y z
N MET A 1 -13.39 21.17 34.68
CA MET A 1 -14.09 20.97 33.39
C MET A 1 -13.44 19.78 32.70
N LEU A 2 -14.12 18.63 32.66
CA LEU A 2 -13.67 17.50 31.85
C LEU A 2 -14.06 17.79 30.40
N VAL A 3 -13.07 18.00 29.54
CA VAL A 3 -13.29 18.08 28.09
C VAL A 3 -13.50 16.64 27.61
N MET A 4 -14.73 16.33 27.22
CA MET A 4 -15.07 15.12 26.50
C MET A 4 -14.26 15.11 25.19
N ALA A 5 -13.24 14.26 25.11
CA ALA A 5 -12.66 13.89 23.82
C ALA A 5 -13.73 13.08 23.07
N ALA A 6 -14.35 13.70 22.06
CA ALA A 6 -15.27 13.02 21.16
C ALA A 6 -14.55 11.78 20.56
N PRO A 7 -15.23 10.64 20.39
CA PRO A 7 -14.63 9.49 19.75
C PRO A 7 -14.27 9.91 18.33
N ALA A 8 -12.98 9.81 17.99
CA ALA A 8 -12.54 9.94 16.61
C ALA A 8 -13.39 9.01 15.76
N GLN A 9 -14.05 9.57 14.74
CA GLN A 9 -14.96 8.87 13.86
C GLN A 9 -14.17 7.79 13.11
N ALA A 10 -14.18 6.57 13.64
CA ALA A 10 -13.40 5.43 13.14
C ALA A 10 -13.94 4.88 11.81
N ASP A 11 -15.05 5.43 11.32
CA ASP A 11 -15.80 4.97 10.14
C ASP A 11 -15.77 5.93 8.95
N GLN A 12 -14.95 7.00 8.99
CA GLN A 12 -14.70 7.75 7.77
C GLN A 12 -14.02 6.82 6.75
N PRO A 13 -14.51 6.75 5.49
CA PRO A 13 -13.75 6.14 4.42
C PRO A 13 -12.36 6.77 4.43
N LEU A 14 -11.32 5.97 4.71
CA LEU A 14 -9.95 6.46 4.72
C LEU A 14 -9.70 7.19 3.41
N GLY A 15 -9.46 8.49 3.47
CA GLY A 15 -9.09 9.27 2.30
C GLY A 15 -7.84 8.68 1.66
N PRO A 16 -7.64 8.85 0.34
CA PRO A 16 -6.51 8.28 -0.39
C PRO A 16 -5.16 8.52 0.33
N ASP A 17 -4.91 9.75 0.75
CA ASP A 17 -3.67 10.13 1.44
C ASP A 17 -3.43 9.37 2.75
N LEU A 18 -4.49 9.10 3.50
CA LEU A 18 -4.39 8.35 4.75
C LEU A 18 -4.17 6.85 4.48
N ALA A 19 -4.75 6.30 3.43
CA ALA A 19 -4.49 4.92 3.02
C ALA A 19 -3.02 4.73 2.58
N GLU A 20 -2.49 5.67 1.79
CA GLU A 20 -1.09 5.70 1.37
C GLU A 20 -0.13 5.83 2.57
N SER A 21 -0.42 6.75 3.48
CA SER A 21 0.38 6.95 4.71
C SER A 21 0.41 5.67 5.56
N ARG A 22 -0.74 5.01 5.73
CA ARG A 22 -0.85 3.73 6.46
C ARG A 22 -0.10 2.60 5.76
N LEU A 23 -0.17 2.53 4.42
CA LEU A 23 0.63 1.56 3.67
C LEU A 23 2.12 1.81 3.90
N ARG A 24 2.60 3.04 3.76
CA ARG A 24 4.02 3.38 3.99
C ARG A 24 4.48 3.02 5.40
N GLY A 25 3.68 3.34 6.42
CA GLY A 25 3.95 2.97 7.81
C GLY A 25 4.01 1.44 8.00
N CYS A 26 3.09 0.71 7.37
CA CYS A 26 3.10 -0.74 7.39
C CYS A 26 4.36 -1.31 6.71
N LEU A 27 4.72 -0.82 5.53
CA LEU A 27 5.91 -1.28 4.80
C LEU A 27 7.17 -1.09 5.63
N LEU A 28 7.33 0.07 6.28
CA LEU A 28 8.45 0.32 7.20
C LEU A 28 8.48 -0.69 8.36
N ALA A 29 7.34 -0.88 9.05
CA ALA A 29 7.25 -1.82 10.16
C ALA A 29 7.48 -3.27 9.72
N GLY A 30 6.89 -3.68 8.59
CA GLY A 30 7.05 -5.00 8.01
C GLY A 30 8.50 -5.27 7.61
N SER A 31 9.17 -4.29 6.98
CA SER A 31 10.58 -4.38 6.61
C SER A 31 11.49 -4.55 7.83
N SER A 32 11.16 -3.93 8.97
CA SER A 32 11.93 -4.12 10.22
C SER A 32 11.84 -5.54 10.80
N ALA A 33 10.80 -6.30 10.42
CA ALA A 33 10.57 -7.67 10.84
C ALA A 33 11.04 -8.72 9.81
N VAL A 34 11.65 -8.28 8.70
CA VAL A 34 12.13 -9.18 7.66
C VAL A 34 13.28 -10.03 8.20
N SER A 35 13.20 -11.34 7.97
CA SER A 35 14.26 -12.30 8.30
C SER A 35 14.90 -12.93 7.07
N ARG A 36 14.39 -12.60 5.88
CA ARG A 36 14.89 -13.13 4.60
C ARG A 36 16.13 -12.36 4.14
N PRO A 37 17.17 -13.07 3.66
CA PRO A 37 18.41 -12.43 3.20
C PRO A 37 18.31 -11.89 1.77
N ASP A 38 17.29 -12.27 1.01
CA ASP A 38 17.09 -11.86 -0.39
C ASP A 38 15.88 -10.92 -0.53
N LEU A 39 15.95 -10.02 -1.50
CA LEU A 39 14.91 -9.00 -1.72
C LEU A 39 13.55 -9.64 -2.07
N GLN A 40 13.54 -10.72 -2.85
CA GLN A 40 12.30 -11.39 -3.25
C GLN A 40 11.56 -11.94 -2.03
N GLY A 41 12.26 -12.66 -1.15
CA GLY A 41 11.75 -13.20 0.10
C GLY A 41 11.28 -12.09 1.05
N ALA A 42 12.04 -11.00 1.16
CA ALA A 42 11.66 -9.83 1.95
C ALA A 42 10.35 -9.21 1.46
N VAL A 43 10.19 -9.02 0.15
CA VAL A 43 8.97 -8.48 -0.46
C VAL A 43 7.78 -9.40 -0.19
N ILE A 44 7.93 -10.72 -0.33
CA ILE A 44 6.86 -11.69 -0.03
C ILE A 44 6.43 -11.58 1.44
N GLN A 45 7.39 -11.52 2.36
CA GLN A 45 7.11 -11.44 3.80
C GLN A 45 6.39 -10.12 4.16
N VAL A 46 6.87 -8.99 3.64
CA VAL A 46 6.24 -7.69 3.88
C VAL A 46 4.84 -7.64 3.26
N ARG A 47 4.63 -8.23 2.08
CA ARG A 47 3.30 -8.33 1.46
C ARG A 47 2.33 -9.15 2.31
N ALA A 48 2.79 -10.26 2.89
CA ALA A 48 1.97 -11.04 3.81
C ALA A 48 1.60 -10.25 5.06
N PHE A 49 2.53 -9.44 5.58
CA PHE A 49 2.31 -8.58 6.74
C PHE A 49 1.36 -7.41 6.45
N CYS A 50 1.49 -6.75 5.29
CA CYS A 50 0.76 -5.52 4.92
C CYS A 50 -0.41 -5.73 3.95
N GLY A 51 -0.86 -6.97 3.75
CA GLY A 51 -1.80 -7.32 2.68
C GLY A 51 -3.09 -6.50 2.69
N ALA A 52 -3.63 -6.18 3.87
CA ALA A 52 -4.85 -5.38 3.98
C ALA A 52 -4.66 -3.94 3.48
N GLN A 53 -3.55 -3.29 3.85
CA GLN A 53 -3.21 -1.93 3.43
C GLN A 53 -2.90 -1.88 1.94
N ILE A 54 -2.16 -2.87 1.43
CA ILE A 54 -1.83 -2.99 0.00
C ILE A 54 -3.12 -3.12 -0.82
N ASN A 55 -4.03 -4.00 -0.42
CA ASN A 55 -5.31 -4.18 -1.12
C ASN A 55 -6.13 -2.90 -1.12
N ARG A 56 -6.20 -2.19 0.01
CA ARG A 56 -6.95 -0.93 0.08
C ARG A 56 -6.37 0.16 -0.81
N VAL A 57 -5.06 0.34 -0.83
CA VAL A 57 -4.40 1.31 -1.73
C VAL A 57 -4.59 0.89 -3.19
N ARG A 58 -4.45 -0.40 -3.50
CA ARG A 58 -4.71 -0.92 -4.85
C ARG A 58 -6.11 -0.55 -5.32
N ASP A 59 -7.13 -0.82 -4.52
CA ASP A 59 -8.52 -0.58 -4.92
C ASP A 59 -8.79 0.92 -5.15
N LEU A 60 -8.23 1.80 -4.30
CA LEU A 60 -8.31 3.25 -4.47
C LEU A 60 -7.60 3.74 -5.75
N ARG A 61 -6.37 3.28 -5.98
CA ARG A 61 -5.58 3.67 -7.17
C ARG A 61 -6.21 3.14 -8.46
N VAL A 62 -6.72 1.91 -8.45
CA VAL A 62 -7.41 1.32 -9.60
C VAL A 62 -8.71 2.08 -9.89
N ALA A 63 -9.50 2.40 -8.86
CA ALA A 63 -10.72 3.20 -9.05
C ALA A 63 -10.42 4.57 -9.66
N ALA A 64 -9.38 5.26 -9.17
CA ALA A 64 -8.94 6.54 -9.71
C ALA A 64 -8.41 6.41 -11.15
N ALA A 65 -7.57 5.41 -11.44
CA ALA A 65 -6.98 5.20 -12.76
C ALA A 65 -8.02 4.87 -13.84
N LYS A 66 -9.12 4.21 -13.46
CA LYS A 66 -10.20 3.82 -14.37
C LYS A 66 -11.26 4.91 -14.57
N GLN A 67 -11.19 6.02 -13.84
CA GLN A 67 -12.23 7.03 -13.86
C GLN A 67 -12.43 7.58 -15.29
N GLY A 68 -13.65 7.44 -15.81
CA GLY A 68 -14.00 7.91 -17.15
C GLY A 68 -13.53 7.00 -18.31
N LEU A 69 -12.82 5.91 -18.02
CA LEU A 69 -12.37 4.93 -19.01
C LEU A 69 -13.38 3.78 -19.14
N LYS A 70 -13.34 3.09 -20.29
CA LYS A 70 -14.17 1.92 -20.58
C LYS A 70 -13.35 0.80 -21.21
N ASP A 71 -13.88 -0.42 -21.18
CA ASP A 71 -13.39 -1.58 -21.91
C ASP A 71 -11.87 -1.81 -21.81
N ALA A 72 -11.16 -1.82 -22.93
CA ALA A 72 -9.73 -2.09 -23.00
C ALA A 72 -8.89 -1.03 -22.26
N ASP A 73 -9.25 0.25 -22.38
CA ASP A 73 -8.52 1.35 -21.74
C ASP A 73 -8.62 1.26 -20.21
N ALA A 74 -9.79 0.87 -19.70
CA ALA A 74 -9.98 0.67 -18.26
C ALA A 74 -9.16 -0.51 -17.73
N ARG A 75 -9.01 -1.59 -18.51
CA ARG A 75 -8.16 -2.74 -18.14
C ARG A 75 -6.68 -2.37 -18.17
N GLU A 76 -6.25 -1.65 -19.20
CA GLU A 76 -4.86 -1.21 -19.29
C GLU A 76 -4.49 -0.24 -18.15
N ALA A 77 -5.40 0.66 -17.79
CA ALA A 77 -5.21 1.56 -16.66
C ALA A 77 -5.12 0.82 -15.31
N GLU A 78 -5.96 -0.20 -15.11
CA GLU A 78 -5.90 -1.09 -13.94
C GLU A 78 -4.54 -1.79 -13.86
N ASP A 79 -4.10 -2.42 -14.95
CA ASP A 79 -2.83 -3.12 -15.03
C ASP A 79 -1.64 -2.20 -14.76
N ARG A 80 -1.66 -0.99 -15.31
CA ARG A 80 -0.63 0.03 -15.03
C ARG A 80 -0.61 0.43 -13.56
N ALA A 81 -1.77 0.68 -12.96
CA ALA A 81 -1.87 1.04 -11.55
C ALA A 81 -1.35 -0.07 -10.62
N ILE A 82 -1.70 -1.32 -10.92
CA ILE A 82 -1.23 -2.49 -10.15
C ILE A 82 0.28 -2.68 -10.30
N ARG A 83 0.83 -2.56 -11.52
CA ARG A 83 2.28 -2.67 -11.75
C ARG A 83 3.05 -1.55 -11.02
N ALA A 84 2.57 -0.32 -11.09
CA ALA A 84 3.17 0.82 -10.39
C ALA A 84 3.20 0.57 -8.87
N LEU A 85 2.07 0.16 -8.28
CA LEU A 85 2.02 -0.17 -6.85
C LEU A 85 2.98 -1.31 -6.49
N ASN A 86 3.07 -2.35 -7.32
CA ASN A 86 3.98 -3.47 -7.09
C ASN A 86 5.45 -3.04 -7.12
N GLN A 87 5.82 -2.16 -8.06
CA GLN A 87 7.15 -1.57 -8.20
C GLN A 87 7.49 -0.74 -6.94
N GLU A 88 6.60 0.17 -6.54
CA GLU A 88 6.79 1.02 -5.36
C GLU A 88 6.96 0.22 -4.07
N ILE A 89 6.21 -0.88 -3.90
CA ILE A 89 6.38 -1.77 -2.75
C ILE A 89 7.77 -2.43 -2.76
N ALA A 90 8.23 -2.92 -3.91
CA ALA A 90 9.54 -3.54 -4.02
C ALA A 90 10.66 -2.54 -3.71
N GLU A 91 10.56 -1.32 -4.26
CA GLU A 91 11.51 -0.24 -4.01
C GLU A 91 11.50 0.19 -2.54
N ALA A 92 10.33 0.34 -1.92
CA ALA A 92 10.22 0.68 -0.50
C ALA A 92 10.87 -0.40 0.38
N VAL A 93 10.60 -1.68 0.10
CA VAL A 93 11.19 -2.79 0.86
C VAL A 93 12.70 -2.84 0.68
N ALA A 94 13.21 -2.70 -0.55
CA ALA A 94 14.64 -2.61 -0.83
C ALA A 94 15.29 -1.48 -0.03
N ASN A 95 14.70 -0.28 -0.06
CA ASN A 95 15.21 0.88 0.66
C ASN A 95 15.20 0.69 2.18
N PHE A 96 14.17 0.08 2.76
CA PHE A 96 14.08 -0.12 4.20
C PHE A 96 14.93 -1.27 4.74
N THR A 97 15.16 -2.29 3.92
CA THR A 97 15.95 -3.47 4.31
C THR A 97 17.42 -3.35 3.93
N GLY A 98 17.77 -2.45 3.00
CA GLY A 98 19.11 -2.36 2.42
C GLY A 98 19.41 -3.48 1.43
N LEU A 99 18.43 -4.33 1.10
CA LEU A 99 18.58 -5.42 0.14
C LEU A 99 18.50 -4.88 -1.28
N SER A 100 19.44 -5.27 -2.12
CA SER A 100 19.40 -5.06 -3.57
C SER A 100 19.21 -6.38 -4.31
N GLN A 101 18.80 -6.28 -5.58
CA GLN A 101 18.71 -7.41 -6.52
C GLN A 101 20.04 -8.16 -6.62
#